data_AF-A0A7J3XZG2-F1
#
_entry.id   AF-A0A7J3XZG2-F1
#
_cell.length_a   1.000
_cell.length_b   1.000
_cell.length_c   1.000
_cell.angle_alpha   90.00
_cell.angle_beta   90.00
_cell.angle_gamma   90.00
#
_symmetry.space_group_name_H-M   'P 1'
#
loop_
_entity.id
_entity.type
_entity.pdbx_description
1 polymer ?
#
loop_
_entity_poly.entity_id
_entity_poly.type
_entity_poly.pdbx_seq_one_letter_code
_entity_poly.pdbx_strand_id
1 'polypeptide(L)'
;LSVFLELRKSASVSELIEAMKEFKSNKIKNLKLPTAPSNPVIVRKENDRPQPRLDRSEGNGMSVVVGRIRYDEEVGLVKYIALGHNTIRGAAGNGVLIAELLVAKGLA
;
A
#
# COMPACT_ATOMS: atom_id res chain seq x y z
N LEU A 1 -11.29 -0.07 1.26
CA LEU A 1 -11.31 0.33 2.68
C LEU A 1 -11.28 1.85 2.78
N SER A 2 -12.13 2.45 3.60
CA SER A 2 -12.02 3.86 3.99
C SER A 2 -11.24 3.96 5.30
N VAL A 3 -10.21 4.79 5.33
CA VAL A 3 -9.32 4.94 6.50
C VAL A 3 -9.39 6.36 7.02
N PHE A 4 -9.53 6.47 8.33
CA PHE A 4 -9.52 7.70 9.11
C PHE A 4 -8.46 7.54 10.18
N LEU A 5 -7.51 8.46 10.27
CA LEU A 5 -6.45 8.38 11.28
C LEU A 5 -6.07 9.75 11.83
N GLU A 6 -5.67 9.76 13.09
CA GLU A 6 -5.08 10.90 13.78
C GLU A 6 -3.57 10.76 13.77
N LEU A 7 -2.86 11.84 13.46
CA LEU A 7 -1.40 11.86 13.50
C LEU A 7 -0.93 12.43 14.83
N ARG A 8 0.04 11.77 15.46
CA ARG A 8 0.73 12.31 16.65
C ARG A 8 1.49 13.61 16.37
N LYS A 9 1.93 13.79 15.12
CA LYS A 9 2.60 15.00 14.63
C LYS A 9 1.93 15.41 13.33
N SER A 10 1.61 16.69 13.17
CA SER A 10 1.02 17.18 11.94
C SER A 10 1.93 16.91 10.74
N ALA A 11 1.32 16.62 9.59
CA ALA A 11 2.00 16.44 8.32
C ALA A 11 1.10 16.96 7.20
N SER A 12 1.71 17.56 6.20
CA SER A 12 1.05 17.98 4.97
C SER A 12 0.61 16.77 4.14
N VAL A 13 -0.39 16.97 3.27
CA VAL A 13 -0.85 15.93 2.32
C VAL A 13 0.30 15.47 1.41
N SER A 14 1.19 16.38 1.01
CA SER A 14 2.41 16.04 0.23
C SER A 14 3.34 15.10 0.98
N GLU A 15 3.59 15.34 2.27
CA GLU A 15 4.44 14.47 3.09
C GLU A 15 3.81 13.08 3.27
N LEU A 16 2.48 13.01 3.43
CA LEU A 16 1.76 11.74 3.50
C LEU A 16 1.87 10.95 2.20
N ILE A 17 1.68 11.62 1.04
CA ILE A 17 1.84 11.01 -0.27
C ILE A 17 3.24 10.43 -0.43
N GLU A 18 4.27 11.20 -0.07
CA GLU A 18 5.66 10.77 -0.21
C GLU A 18 5.98 9.61 0.72
N ALA A 19 5.57 9.67 1.99
CA ALA A 19 5.76 8.59 2.94
C ALA A 19 5.12 7.27 2.48
N MET A 20 3.92 7.34 1.89
CA MET A 20 3.24 6.17 1.33
C MET A 20 3.96 5.62 0.10
N LYS A 21 4.38 6.46 -0.85
CA LYS A 21 5.11 6.04 -2.05
C LYS A 21 6.46 5.41 -1.72
N GLU A 22 7.21 6.05 -0.84
CA GLU A 22 8.55 5.62 -0.51
C GLU A 22 8.56 4.34 0.32
N PHE A 23 7.59 4.21 1.23
CA PHE A 23 7.40 3.07 2.10
C PHE A 23 8.74 2.56 2.69
N LYS A 24 9.50 3.49 3.29
CA LYS A 24 10.87 3.26 3.81
C LYS A 24 11.00 2.03 4.71
N SER A 25 9.93 1.68 5.43
CA SER A 25 9.90 0.55 6.34
C SER A 25 9.81 -0.83 5.66
N ASN A 26 9.81 -0.89 4.32
CA ASN A 26 9.79 -2.14 3.58
C ASN A 26 11.09 -2.95 3.76
N LYS A 27 11.08 -3.86 4.74
CA LYS A 27 12.21 -4.72 5.09
C LYS A 27 12.62 -5.73 4.01
N ILE A 28 11.77 -6.00 3.02
CA ILE A 28 12.04 -6.99 1.96
C ILE A 28 12.49 -6.35 0.64
N LYS A 29 12.56 -5.01 0.56
CA LYS A 29 12.86 -4.25 -0.67
C LYS A 29 14.13 -4.72 -1.38
N ASN A 30 15.18 -5.04 -0.61
CA ASN A 30 16.50 -5.40 -1.16
C ASN A 30 16.66 -6.90 -1.42
N LEU A 31 15.69 -7.73 -1.04
CA LEU A 31 15.75 -9.18 -1.22
C LEU A 31 15.37 -9.63 -2.64
N LYS A 32 14.83 -8.72 -3.46
CA LYS A 32 14.42 -8.99 -4.86
C LYS A 32 13.57 -10.27 -5.00
N LEU A 33 12.64 -10.49 -4.08
CA LEU A 33 11.78 -11.67 -4.10
C LEU A 33 10.91 -11.66 -5.37
N PRO A 34 10.74 -12.80 -6.07
CA PRO A 34 10.06 -12.84 -7.36
C PRO A 34 8.63 -12.27 -7.35
N THR A 35 7.87 -12.51 -6.29
CA THR A 35 6.48 -12.05 -6.15
C THR A 35 6.37 -10.65 -5.54
N ALA A 36 7.47 -10.07 -5.04
CA ALA A 36 7.44 -8.73 -4.43
C ALA A 36 7.22 -7.64 -5.51
N PRO A 37 6.21 -6.77 -5.35
CA PRO A 37 5.98 -5.68 -6.30
C PRO A 37 7.07 -4.60 -6.15
N SER A 38 7.48 -3.98 -7.26
CA SER A 38 8.43 -2.87 -7.24
C SER A 38 7.93 -1.68 -6.42
N ASN A 39 6.62 -1.42 -6.47
CA ASN A 39 5.94 -0.37 -5.70
C ASN A 39 4.84 -1.01 -4.83
N PRO A 40 5.13 -1.43 -3.58
CA PRO A 40 4.14 -2.07 -2.71
C PRO A 40 2.93 -1.19 -2.41
N VAL A 41 3.11 0.13 -2.41
CA VAL A 41 2.04 1.12 -2.27
C VAL A 41 2.06 2.03 -3.50
N ILE A 42 0.94 2.12 -4.20
CA ILE A 42 0.76 2.98 -5.37
C ILE A 42 -0.23 4.09 -5.00
N VAL A 43 0.19 5.34 -5.11
CA VAL A 43 -0.66 6.49 -4.80
C VAL A 43 -1.29 7.06 -6.08
N ARG A 44 -2.62 7.12 -6.11
CA ARG A 44 -3.43 7.74 -7.15
C ARG A 44 -3.83 9.15 -6.73
N LYS A 45 -3.70 10.10 -7.66
CA LYS A 45 -3.98 11.52 -7.43
C LYS A 45 -5.38 11.91 -7.89
N GLU A 46 -5.99 11.09 -8.73
CA GLU A 46 -7.30 11.33 -9.30
C GLU A 46 -8.38 11.25 -8.21
N ASN A 47 -9.34 12.18 -8.24
CA ASN A 47 -10.36 12.32 -7.20
C ASN A 47 -11.28 11.10 -7.08
N ASP A 48 -11.41 10.32 -8.15
CA ASP A 48 -12.28 9.16 -8.25
C ASP A 48 -11.54 7.82 -8.08
N ARG A 49 -10.23 7.83 -7.80
CA ARG A 49 -9.41 6.62 -7.62
C ARG A 49 -9.03 6.39 -6.14
N PRO A 50 -8.83 5.14 -5.71
CA PRO A 50 -8.92 3.90 -6.49
C PRO A 50 -10.37 3.41 -6.69
N GLN A 51 -10.57 2.55 -7.70
CA GLN A 51 -11.80 1.81 -7.99
C GLN A 51 -11.50 0.31 -8.13
N PRO A 52 -12.25 -0.58 -7.45
CA PRO A 52 -11.95 -2.02 -7.42
C PRO A 52 -11.73 -2.66 -8.79
N ARG A 53 -12.58 -2.36 -9.78
CA ARG A 53 -12.47 -2.93 -11.12
C ARG A 53 -11.23 -2.44 -11.88
N LEU A 54 -10.80 -1.21 -11.65
CA LEU A 54 -9.77 -0.55 -12.45
C LEU A 54 -8.38 -0.66 -11.84
N ASP A 55 -8.28 -0.86 -10.53
CA ASP A 55 -7.01 -0.75 -9.78
C ASP A 55 -6.59 -2.05 -9.07
N ARG A 56 -7.48 -3.05 -8.93
CA ARG A 56 -7.15 -4.25 -8.13
C ARG A 56 -5.95 -5.03 -8.66
N SER A 57 -5.63 -4.90 -9.95
CA SER A 57 -4.55 -5.65 -10.62
C SER A 57 -3.21 -4.91 -10.63
N GLU A 58 -3.13 -3.71 -10.05
CA GLU A 58 -1.88 -2.95 -9.96
C GLU A 58 -0.79 -3.74 -9.24
N GLY A 59 0.44 -3.67 -9.76
CA GLY A 59 1.55 -4.50 -9.30
C GLY A 59 1.25 -6.00 -9.36
N ASN A 60 0.59 -6.47 -10.43
CA ASN A 60 0.10 -7.84 -10.58
C ASN A 60 -0.81 -8.30 -9.43
N GLY A 61 -1.57 -7.36 -8.84
CA GLY A 61 -2.43 -7.60 -7.70
C GLY A 61 -1.71 -7.71 -6.36
N MET A 62 -0.40 -7.47 -6.31
CA MET A 62 0.42 -7.48 -5.09
C MET A 62 0.61 -6.10 -4.45
N SER A 63 0.30 -5.02 -5.17
CA SER A 63 0.35 -3.66 -4.64
C SER A 63 -0.97 -3.27 -3.97
N VAL A 64 -0.87 -2.41 -2.96
CA VAL A 64 -2.01 -1.69 -2.40
C VAL A 64 -2.10 -0.32 -3.07
N VAL A 65 -3.27 0.02 -3.59
CA VAL A 65 -3.53 1.31 -4.23
C VAL A 65 -4.22 2.23 -3.24
N VAL A 66 -3.65 3.41 -3.04
CA VAL A 66 -4.14 4.43 -2.10
C VAL A 66 -4.51 5.68 -2.89
N GLY A 67 -5.61 6.34 -2.53
CA GLY A 67 -6.05 7.58 -3.17
C GLY A 67 -6.98 8.42 -2.30
N ARG A 68 -7.35 9.58 -2.83
CA ARG A 68 -8.21 10.59 -2.15
C ARG A 68 -7.67 11.01 -0.77
N ILE A 69 -6.34 11.05 -0.66
CA ILE A 69 -5.64 11.43 0.57
C ILE A 69 -5.91 12.92 0.82
N ARG A 70 -6.46 13.23 1.98
CA ARG A 70 -6.76 14.60 2.40
C ARG A 70 -6.72 14.72 3.91
N TYR A 71 -6.43 15.93 4.38
CA TYR A 71 -6.72 16.32 5.75
C TYR A 71 -8.15 16.87 5.81
N ASP A 72 -8.90 16.45 6.81
CA ASP A 72 -10.24 16.95 7.09
C ASP A 72 -10.15 17.91 8.27
N GLU A 73 -10.28 19.21 8.00
CA GLU A 73 -10.08 20.26 9.01
C GLU A 73 -11.18 20.27 10.07
N GLU A 74 -12.41 19.91 9.71
CA GLU A 74 -13.54 19.87 10.65
C GLU A 74 -13.39 18.74 11.68
N VAL A 75 -12.92 17.57 11.22
CA VAL A 75 -12.75 16.39 12.07
C VAL A 75 -11.35 16.30 12.67
N GLY A 76 -10.39 17.07 12.14
CA GLY A 76 -8.99 17.04 12.56
C GLY A 76 -8.22 15.76 12.17
N LEU A 77 -8.72 14.99 11.19
CA LEU A 77 -8.20 13.67 10.83
C LEU A 77 -7.72 13.60 9.37
N VAL A 78 -6.76 12.72 9.12
CA VAL A 78 -6.39 12.32 7.75
C VAL A 78 -7.38 11.26 7.26
N LYS A 79 -7.85 11.44 6.02
CA LYS A 79 -8.76 10.50 5.33
C LYS A 79 -8.13 10.02 4.03
N TYR A 80 -8.24 8.73 3.76
CA TYR A 80 -7.87 8.16 2.45
C TYR A 80 -8.62 6.86 2.17
N ILE A 81 -8.57 6.41 0.91
CA ILE A 81 -9.11 5.13 0.47
C ILE A 81 -7.94 4.20 0.14
N ALA A 82 -8.00 2.96 0.62
CA ALA A 82 -7.07 1.90 0.27
C ALA A 82 -7.79 0.74 -0.42
N LEU A 83 -7.17 0.19 -1.45
CA LEU A 83 -7.64 -0.96 -2.21
C LEU A 83 -6.52 -1.98 -2.36
N GLY A 84 -6.82 -3.25 -2.08
CA GLY A 84 -5.93 -4.37 -2.39
C GLY A 84 -6.73 -5.52 -2.99
N HIS A 85 -6.05 -6.39 -3.73
CA HIS A 85 -6.67 -7.61 -4.26
C HIS A 85 -6.79 -8.66 -3.16
N ASN A 86 -8.00 -8.99 -2.74
CA ASN A 86 -8.24 -9.88 -1.59
C ASN A 86 -7.74 -11.31 -1.80
N THR A 87 -7.83 -11.86 -3.02
CA THR A 87 -7.34 -13.23 -3.30
C THR A 87 -5.86 -13.33 -3.65
N ILE A 88 -5.22 -12.22 -4.07
CA ILE A 88 -3.80 -12.19 -4.42
C ILE A 88 -3.02 -11.61 -3.24
N ARG A 89 -2.99 -10.28 -3.08
CA ARG A 89 -2.31 -9.65 -1.94
C ARG A 89 -2.91 -10.03 -0.59
N GLY A 90 -4.21 -10.25 -0.51
CA GLY A 90 -4.87 -10.63 0.74
C GLY A 90 -4.79 -12.13 1.08
N ALA A 91 -4.36 -12.98 0.13
CA ALA A 91 -4.36 -14.44 0.33
C ALA A 91 -3.19 -15.12 -0.40
N ALA A 92 -3.42 -15.72 -1.56
CA ALA A 92 -2.49 -16.66 -2.19
C ALA A 92 -1.13 -16.01 -2.54
N GLY A 93 -1.15 -14.82 -3.13
CA GLY A 93 0.09 -14.09 -3.47
C GLY A 93 0.92 -13.72 -2.23
N ASN A 94 0.27 -13.38 -1.12
CA ASN A 94 0.97 -13.15 0.15
C ASN A 94 1.55 -14.45 0.73
N GLY A 95 0.85 -15.59 0.59
CA GLY A 95 1.38 -16.90 0.96
C GLY A 95 2.67 -17.24 0.21
N VAL A 96 2.68 -17.03 -1.12
CA VAL A 96 3.89 -17.22 -1.95
C VAL A 96 5.00 -16.27 -1.51
N LEU A 97 4.70 -14.98 -1.32
CA LEU A 97 5.70 -14.00 -0.89
C LEU A 97 6.31 -14.33 0.49
N ILE A 98 5.52 -14.88 1.42
CA ILE A 98 6.02 -15.38 2.70
C ILE A 98 6.95 -16.59 2.47
N ALA A 99 6.58 -17.54 1.62
CA ALA A 99 7.42 -18.69 1.31
C ALA A 99 8.77 -18.28 0.68
N GLU A 100 8.75 -17.36 -0.28
CA GLU A 100 9.96 -16.77 -0.88
C GLU A 100 10.85 -16.10 0.19
N LEU A 101 10.24 -15.38 1.13
CA LEU A 101 10.96 -14.74 2.23
C LEU A 101 11.61 -15.75 3.17
N LEU A 102 10.92 -16.86 3.49
CA LEU A 102 11.46 -17.93 4.34
C LEU A 102 12.69 -18.58 3.69
N VAL A 103 12.58 -18.92 2.40
CA VAL A 103 13.70 -19.47 1.63
C VAL A 103 14.87 -18.49 1.57
N ALA A 104 14.61 -17.21 1.25
CA ALA A 104 15.66 -16.19 1.18
C ALA A 104 16.36 -15.92 2.53
N LYS A 105 15.73 -16.27 3.65
CA LYS A 105 16.31 -16.14 5.00
C LYS A 105 16.91 -17.44 5.55
N GLY A 106 16.86 -18.55 4.80
CA GLY A 106 17.32 -19.85 5.28
C GLY A 106 16.47 -20.41 6.42
N LEU A 107 15.16 -20.11 6.41
CA LEU A 107 14.19 -20.54 7.44
C LEU A 107 13.18 -21.57 6.91
N ALA A 108 13.40 -22.08 5.70
CA ALA A 108 12.57 -23.09 5.05
C ALA A 108 13.20 -24.48 5.19
#